data_AF-A0A2V7C8E5-F1
#
_entry.id   AF-A0A2V7C8E5-F1
#
_cell.length_a   1.000
_cell.length_b   1.000
_cell.length_c   1.000
_cell.angle_alpha   90.00
_cell.angle_beta   90.00
_cell.angle_gamma   90.00
#
_symmetry.space_group_name_H-M   'P 1'
#
loop_
_entity.id
_entity.type
_entity.pdbx_description
1 polymer ?
#
loop_
_entity_poly.entity_id
_entity_poly.type
_entity_poly.pdbx_seq_one_letter_code
_entity_poly.pdbx_strand_id
1 'polypeptide(L)'
;MLKDGAVITILHNRVQETSQMTVASYGSYLLDATRFSYRYDDTSVFVQTGAGITVSRKLPWDGMRAFAVLSEGSSVRLRSDNGLQEFLFTPEVLTYSENGKLQRVWRRIAERK
;
A
#
# COMPACT_ATOMS: atom_id res chain seq x y z
N MET A 1 4.27 3.61 5.95
CA MET A 1 4.32 4.33 7.24
C MET A 1 3.38 5.52 7.17
N LEU A 2 2.59 5.74 8.20
CA LEU A 2 1.74 6.92 8.36
C LEU A 2 2.19 7.67 9.61
N LYS A 3 2.44 8.97 9.51
CA LYS A 3 2.82 9.82 10.65
C LYS A 3 2.49 11.28 10.35
N ASP A 4 1.85 11.98 11.28
CA ASP A 4 1.60 13.42 11.24
C ASP A 4 1.02 13.91 9.89
N GLY A 5 0.05 13.18 9.34
CA GLY A 5 -0.58 13.49 8.04
C GLY A 5 0.25 13.10 6.81
N ALA A 6 1.47 12.58 6.98
CA ALA A 6 2.32 12.09 5.91
C ALA A 6 2.22 10.57 5.71
N VAL A 7 2.21 10.14 4.46
CA VAL A 7 2.34 8.74 4.05
C VAL A 7 3.67 8.52 3.34
N ILE A 8 4.41 7.48 3.75
CA ILE A 8 5.62 7.03 3.08
C ILE A 8 5.49 5.54 2.78
N THR A 9 5.75 5.17 1.53
CA THR A 9 5.76 3.77 1.09
C THR A 9 7.11 3.46 0.47
N ILE A 10 7.76 2.42 0.97
CA ILE A 10 8.94 1.83 0.34
C ILE A 10 8.61 0.37 0.07
N LEU A 11 8.67 -0.02 -1.20
CA LEU A 11 8.43 -1.39 -1.65
C LEU A 11 9.68 -1.89 -2.36
N HIS A 12 10.24 -3.00 -1.87
CA HIS A 12 11.23 -3.76 -2.59
C HIS A 12 10.56 -5.01 -3.17
N ASN A 13 10.54 -5.11 -4.50
CA ASN A 13 10.23 -6.35 -5.19
C ASN A 13 11.55 -6.96 -5.70
N ARG A 14 11.86 -8.14 -5.16
CA ARG A 14 13.06 -8.92 -5.46
C ARG A 14 12.71 -10.35 -5.88
N VAL A 15 11.43 -10.61 -6.21
CA VAL A 15 10.95 -11.95 -6.58
C VAL A 15 11.62 -12.46 -7.86
N GLN A 16 11.92 -11.56 -8.80
CA GLN A 16 12.65 -11.88 -10.02
C GLN A 16 14.09 -11.36 -9.88
N GLU A 17 15.06 -12.27 -9.87
CA GLU A 17 16.47 -11.91 -9.71
C GLU A 17 16.99 -11.02 -10.85
N THR A 18 16.52 -11.26 -12.07
CA THR A 18 16.92 -10.54 -13.29
C THR A 18 16.26 -9.16 -13.42
N SER A 19 15.26 -8.86 -12.59
CA SER A 19 14.48 -7.61 -12.63
C SER A 19 14.02 -7.22 -11.22
N GLN A 20 14.84 -6.39 -10.57
CA GLN A 20 14.59 -5.93 -9.22
C GLN A 20 13.96 -4.54 -9.24
N MET A 21 12.87 -4.35 -8.51
CA MET A 21 12.15 -3.07 -8.46
C MET A 21 12.13 -2.48 -7.06
N THR A 22 12.46 -1.20 -6.93
CA THR A 22 12.24 -0.43 -5.71
C THR A 22 11.30 0.73 -6.02
N VAL A 23 10.23 0.85 -5.24
CA VAL A 23 9.31 2.00 -5.27
C VAL A 23 9.47 2.76 -3.97
N ALA A 24 9.71 4.06 -4.06
CA ALA A 24 9.69 4.97 -2.93
C ALA A 24 8.69 6.08 -3.22
N SER A 25 7.66 6.22 -2.38
CA SER A 25 6.60 7.21 -2.54
C SER A 25 6.39 7.98 -1.25
N TYR A 26 6.13 9.28 -1.39
CA TYR A 26 5.78 10.18 -0.30
C TYR A 26 4.49 10.92 -0.67
N GLY A 27 3.66 11.20 0.32
CA GLY A 27 2.56 12.13 0.15
C GLY A 27 1.81 12.35 1.44
N SER A 28 0.52 12.61 1.30
CA SER A 28 -0.34 13.03 2.40
C SER A 28 -1.52 12.08 2.61
N TYR A 29 -1.98 11.94 3.85
CA TYR A 29 -3.19 11.20 4.21
C TYR A 29 -4.10 11.97 5.16
N LEU A 30 -5.38 11.62 5.11
CA LEU A 30 -6.40 12.00 6.09
C LEU A 30 -7.01 10.73 6.66
N LEU A 31 -7.19 10.69 7.98
CA LEU A 31 -7.76 9.56 8.69
C LEU A 31 -8.71 10.07 9.78
N ASP A 32 -9.94 9.58 9.75
CA ASP A 32 -10.91 9.70 10.84
C ASP A 32 -11.55 8.34 11.15
N ALA A 33 -12.54 8.32 12.04
CA ALA A 33 -13.18 7.09 12.50
C ALA A 33 -13.91 6.30 11.38
N THR A 34 -14.24 6.97 10.27
CA THR A 34 -15.07 6.43 9.19
C THR A 34 -14.39 6.46 7.83
N ARG A 35 -13.31 7.21 7.68
CA ARG A 35 -12.65 7.41 6.39
C ARG A 35 -11.14 7.41 6.49
N PHE A 36 -10.52 6.73 5.55
CA PHE A 36 -9.10 6.85 5.26
C PHE A 36 -8.92 7.29 3.82
N SER A 37 -8.08 8.29 3.59
CA SER A 37 -7.75 8.72 2.23
C SER A 37 -6.30 9.15 2.14
N TYR A 38 -5.67 8.91 0.99
CA TYR A 38 -4.29 9.28 0.77
C TYR A 38 -3.99 9.51 -0.70
N ARG A 39 -2.94 10.27 -0.95
CA ARG A 39 -2.33 10.44 -2.27
C ARG A 39 -0.82 10.38 -2.15
N TYR A 40 -0.16 10.19 -3.28
CA TYR A 40 1.28 10.43 -3.39
C TYR A 40 1.50 11.76 -4.09
N ASP A 41 2.36 12.57 -3.50
CA ASP A 41 2.82 13.85 -4.06
C ASP A 41 4.11 13.63 -4.87
N ASP A 42 4.91 12.62 -4.49
CA ASP A 42 6.11 12.18 -5.21
C ASP A 42 6.21 10.65 -5.20
N THR A 43 6.75 10.09 -6.27
CA THR A 43 7.12 8.68 -6.39
C THR A 43 8.36 8.55 -7.24
N SER A 44 9.32 7.73 -6.80
CA SER A 44 10.45 7.26 -7.59
C SER A 44 10.41 5.74 -7.68
N VAL A 45 10.39 5.23 -8.92
CA VAL A 45 10.45 3.81 -9.24
C VAL A 45 11.79 3.51 -9.91
N PHE A 46 12.58 2.66 -9.27
CA PHE A 46 13.85 2.17 -9.76
C PHE A 46 13.67 0.73 -10.23
N VAL A 47 14.02 0.44 -11.48
CA VAL A 47 14.06 -0.93 -12.00
C VAL A 47 15.49 -1.25 -12.42
N GLN A 48 16.08 -2.22 -11.74
CA GLN A 48 17.43 -2.71 -11.99
C GLN A 48 17.35 -4.02 -12.78
N THR A 49 18.03 -4.06 -13.91
CA THR A 49 18.21 -5.24 -14.75
C THR A 49 19.71 -5.43 -15.07
N GLY A 50 20.06 -6.51 -15.79
CA GLY A 50 21.43 -6.69 -16.27
C GLY A 50 21.93 -5.59 -17.21
N ALA A 51 21.03 -4.83 -17.85
CA ALA A 51 21.38 -3.71 -18.72
C ALA A 51 21.65 -2.39 -17.96
N GLY A 52 21.30 -2.32 -16.68
CA GLY A 52 21.44 -1.12 -15.85
C GLY A 52 20.18 -0.77 -15.06
N ILE A 53 20.10 0.48 -14.62
CA ILE A 53 19.00 1.00 -13.79
C ILE A 53 18.19 2.01 -14.61
N THR A 54 16.87 1.84 -14.59
CA THR A 54 15.92 2.83 -15.11
C THR A 54 15.17 3.49 -13.95
N VAL A 55 14.81 4.76 -14.14
CA VAL A 55 14.09 5.57 -13.14
C VAL A 55 12.84 6.16 -13.76
N SER A 56 11.71 6.01 -13.08
CA SER A 56 10.45 6.68 -13.40
C SER A 56 9.99 7.50 -12.20
N ARG A 57 9.49 8.71 -12.46
CA ARG A 57 8.85 9.57 -11.45
C ARG A 57 7.33 9.67 -11.63
N LYS A 58 6.75 8.75 -12.41
CA LYS A 58 5.31 8.74 -12.66
C LYS A 58 4.58 8.27 -11.41
N LEU A 59 3.59 9.05 -10.96
CA LEU A 59 2.70 8.64 -9.88
C LEU A 59 1.92 7.38 -10.28
N PRO A 60 1.65 6.47 -9.33
CA PRO A 60 0.89 5.25 -9.61
C PRO A 60 -0.59 5.53 -9.93
N TRP A 61 -1.11 6.68 -9.51
CA TRP A 61 -2.41 7.26 -9.88
C TRP A 61 -2.43 8.74 -9.51
N ASP A 62 -3.42 9.47 -10.03
CA ASP A 62 -3.65 10.88 -9.71
C ASP A 62 -4.72 11.06 -8.62
N GLY A 63 -4.54 12.06 -7.76
CA GLY A 63 -5.51 12.44 -6.74
C GLY A 63 -5.59 11.52 -5.51
N MET A 64 -6.62 11.75 -4.69
CA MET A 64 -6.85 10.99 -3.46
C MET A 64 -7.52 9.66 -3.77
N ARG A 65 -6.94 8.55 -3.27
CA ARG A 65 -7.69 7.32 -3.04
C ARG A 65 -8.36 7.41 -1.70
N ALA A 66 -9.63 7.04 -1.64
CA ALA A 66 -10.43 7.08 -0.43
C ALA A 66 -11.06 5.71 -0.17
N PHE A 67 -11.18 5.40 1.13
CA PHE A 67 -11.69 4.16 1.67
C PHE A 67 -12.62 4.47 2.84
N ALA A 68 -13.79 3.82 2.85
CA ALA A 68 -14.62 3.72 4.03
C ALA A 68 -13.96 2.78 5.04
N VAL A 69 -13.93 3.19 6.31
CA VAL A 69 -13.39 2.43 7.43
C VAL A 69 -14.55 1.76 8.16
N LEU A 70 -14.48 0.44 8.29
CA LEU A 70 -15.46 -0.38 9.00
C LEU A 70 -14.75 -1.19 10.08
N SER A 71 -15.14 -0.98 11.33
CA SER A 71 -14.66 -1.79 12.47
C SER A 71 -15.58 -3.00 12.65
N GLU A 72 -15.00 -4.19 12.56
CA GLU A 72 -15.70 -5.49 12.64
C GLU A 72 -15.07 -6.32 13.77
N GLY A 73 -15.49 -6.04 15.02
CA GLY A 73 -14.92 -6.68 16.21
C GLY A 73 -13.44 -6.35 16.39
N SER A 74 -12.56 -7.35 16.30
CA SER A 74 -11.10 -7.18 16.37
C SER A 74 -10.44 -6.86 15.02
N SER A 75 -11.25 -6.73 13.96
CA SER A 75 -10.77 -6.46 12.61
C SER A 75 -11.17 -5.06 12.14
N VAL A 76 -10.37 -4.50 11.23
CA VAL A 76 -10.67 -3.25 10.53
C VAL A 76 -10.66 -3.51 9.03
N ARG A 77 -11.72 -3.12 8.35
CA ARG A 77 -11.88 -3.22 6.90
C ARG A 77 -11.84 -1.83 6.28
N LEU A 78 -11.01 -1.66 5.25
CA LEU A 78 -10.98 -0.48 4.40
C LEU A 78 -11.51 -0.87 3.03
N ARG A 79 -12.67 -0.33 2.63
CA ARG A 79 -13.23 -0.57 1.29
C ARG A 79 -13.16 0.70 0.48
N SER A 80 -12.59 0.63 -0.73
CA SER A 80 -12.47 1.79 -1.61
C SER A 80 -13.84 2.33 -2.00
N ASP A 81 -13.94 3.63 -2.29
CA ASP A 81 -15.21 4.27 -2.67
C ASP A 81 -15.84 3.65 -3.94
N ASN A 82 -15.02 3.06 -4.83
CA ASN A 82 -15.51 2.32 -5.99
C ASN A 82 -15.91 0.86 -5.71
N GLY A 83 -15.72 0.38 -4.47
CA GLY A 83 -16.05 -0.98 -4.03
C GLY A 83 -15.14 -2.09 -4.59
N LEU A 84 -14.15 -1.75 -5.42
CA LEU A 84 -13.33 -2.73 -6.11
C LEU A 84 -12.13 -3.21 -5.31
N GLN A 85 -11.67 -2.42 -4.34
CA GLN A 85 -10.45 -2.68 -3.57
C GLN A 85 -10.78 -2.74 -2.09
N GLU A 86 -10.18 -3.71 -1.41
CA GLU A 86 -10.40 -3.88 0.02
C GLU A 86 -9.12 -4.28 0.74
N PHE A 87 -8.86 -3.62 1.86
CA PHE A 87 -7.89 -4.08 2.85
C PHE A 87 -8.64 -4.61 4.08
N LEU A 88 -8.25 -5.78 4.57
CA LEU A 88 -8.74 -6.32 5.83
C LEU A 88 -7.57 -6.53 6.78
N PHE A 89 -7.61 -5.82 7.89
CA PHE A 89 -6.66 -5.92 8.99
C PHE A 89 -7.28 -6.80 10.08
N THR A 90 -6.68 -7.96 10.34
CA THR A 90 -7.01 -8.83 11.48
C THR A 90 -5.87 -8.80 12.50
N PRO A 91 -6.04 -9.44 13.67
CA PRO A 91 -4.94 -9.61 14.62
C PRO A 91 -3.73 -10.34 14.02
N GLU A 92 -3.92 -11.24 13.06
CA GLU A 92 -2.87 -12.10 12.50
C GLU A 92 -2.29 -11.58 11.18
N VAL A 93 -3.14 -11.02 10.32
CA VAL A 93 -2.78 -10.70 8.92
C VAL A 93 -3.37 -9.36 8.46
N LEU A 94 -2.72 -8.80 7.45
CA LEU A 94 -3.31 -7.85 6.53
C LEU A 94 -3.57 -8.58 5.20
N THR A 95 -4.77 -8.46 4.65
CA THR A 95 -5.07 -8.92 3.30
C THR A 95 -5.43 -7.76 2.39
N TYR A 96 -5.11 -7.89 1.11
CA TYR A 96 -5.58 -6.99 0.06
C TYR A 96 -6.28 -7.81 -1.00
N SER A 97 -7.50 -7.40 -1.35
CA SER A 97 -8.29 -7.98 -2.41
C SER A 97 -8.70 -6.92 -3.44
N GLU A 98 -8.85 -7.37 -4.67
CA GLU A 98 -9.30 -6.54 -5.78
C GLU A 98 -10.29 -7.33 -6.62
N ASN A 99 -11.44 -6.72 -6.95
CA ASN A 99 -12.56 -7.36 -7.63
C ASN A 99 -12.99 -8.67 -6.97
N GLY A 100 -13.03 -8.68 -5.62
CA GLY A 100 -13.38 -9.86 -4.82
C GLY A 100 -12.34 -10.97 -4.79
N LYS A 101 -11.18 -10.79 -5.45
CA LYS A 101 -10.09 -11.78 -5.48
C LYS A 101 -8.96 -11.38 -4.55
N LEU A 102 -8.54 -12.30 -3.70
CA LEU A 102 -7.38 -12.11 -2.83
C LEU A 102 -6.11 -11.97 -3.68
N GLN A 103 -5.43 -10.84 -3.53
CA GLN A 103 -4.20 -10.53 -4.28
C GLN A 103 -2.96 -10.68 -3.41
N ARG A 104 -3.03 -10.27 -2.15
CA ARG A 104 -1.88 -10.24 -1.25
C ARG A 104 -2.29 -10.56 0.18
N VAL A 105 -1.39 -11.22 0.90
CA VAL A 105 -1.48 -11.48 2.34
C VAL A 105 -0.14 -11.09 2.95
N TRP A 106 -0.16 -10.19 3.92
CA TRP A 106 0.99 -9.86 4.75
C TRP A 106 0.74 -10.39 6.15
N ARG A 107 1.70 -11.16 6.67
CA ARG A 107 1.66 -11.63 8.05
C ARG A 107 2.42 -10.65 8.92
N ARG A 108 1.97 -10.47 10.16
CA ARG A 108 2.78 -9.76 11.15
C ARG A 108 4.11 -10.47 11.32
N ILE A 109 5.20 -9.71 11.34
CA ILE A 109 6.48 -10.23 11.79
C ILE A 109 6.34 -10.41 13.30
N ALA A 110 6.26 -11.66 13.75
CA ALA A 110 6.35 -11.94 15.17
C ALA A 110 7.78 -11.60 15.62
N GLU A 111 7.92 -10.78 16.66
CA GLU A 111 9.19 -10.70 17.38
C GLU A 111 9.53 -12.13 17.84
N ARG A 112 10.66 -12.66 17.38
CA ARG A 112 11.23 -13.85 18.02
C ARG A 112 11.59 -13.41 19.43
N LYS A 113 10.86 -13.94 20.42
CA LYS A 113 11.26 -13.86 21.84
C LYS A 113 12.58 -14.60 22.05
#